data_AF-A0A158E2K2-F1
#
_entry.id   AF-A0A158E2K2-F1
#
_cell.length_a   1.000
_cell.length_b   1.000
_cell.length_c   1.000
_cell.angle_alpha   90.00
_cell.angle_beta   90.00
_cell.angle_gamma   90.00
#
_symmetry.space_group_name_H-M   'P 1'
#
loop_
_entity.id
_entity.type
_entity.pdbx_description
1 polymer ?
#
loop_
_entity_poly.entity_id
_entity_poly.type
_entity_poly.pdbx_seq_one_letter_code
_entity_poly.pdbx_strand_id
1 'polypeptide(L)'
;MTIQNDFKLSMAAIAASLLVAACGGGGGGSSDASPAAPASGASTPATPTSPANLTTPQYPSDSFHLAAFNLLNKQRQQCGFPALQENTALDQAAAAHAQYQATNNTISDAETPGAAGFTGASYADRAAHFGYTQNNGVGGVSGGFYTNATWTEAQYGEQAIYGLISGVYHIFIAIAPTTTIGIGKVATTYNGFPTEWYSMTLANYSAVKTNVPLTFPCQGTTGVAYSAGGEMPTPPATSGNWGTPVAVAGNVTDTIVMQSGSMTDSSGHSISLQVLDSAKDPNKLLPPYMGVAYPSTPLSPNSPYTVSISGTINGTAFSRTFTFTTGNVIG
;
A
#
# COMPACT_ATOMS: atom_id res chain seq x y z
N MET A 1 -4.91 -48.46 20.69
CA MET A 1 -4.29 -48.48 22.03
C MET A 1 -4.08 -47.02 22.42
N THR A 2 -4.99 -46.54 23.26
CA THR A 2 -5.18 -45.17 23.72
C THR A 2 -4.18 -44.84 24.81
N ILE A 3 -3.55 -43.65 24.80
CA ILE A 3 -3.27 -42.87 26.02
C ILE A 3 -3.36 -41.38 25.67
N GLN A 4 -4.46 -40.75 26.10
CA GLN A 4 -4.58 -39.31 26.32
C GLN A 4 -3.82 -38.96 27.62
N ASN A 5 -3.29 -37.75 27.73
CA ASN A 5 -3.06 -37.14 29.02
C ASN A 5 -3.48 -35.67 28.97
N ASP A 6 -4.65 -35.42 29.56
CA ASP A 6 -5.11 -34.12 30.02
C ASP A 6 -4.28 -33.66 31.22
N PHE A 7 -3.88 -32.40 31.25
CA PHE A 7 -3.45 -31.74 32.48
C PHE A 7 -4.27 -30.46 32.69
N LYS A 8 -5.19 -30.53 33.65
CA LYS A 8 -5.85 -29.38 34.29
C LYS A 8 -5.28 -29.25 35.71
N LEU A 9 -5.02 -28.02 36.15
CA LEU A 9 -5.04 -27.47 37.52
C LEU A 9 -4.24 -26.15 37.45
N SER A 10 -4.51 -25.05 38.16
CA SER A 10 -5.59 -24.60 39.02
C SER A 10 -5.35 -23.09 39.24
N MET A 11 -6.42 -22.35 39.53
CA MET A 11 -6.39 -20.93 39.93
C MET A 11 -5.60 -20.72 41.22
N ALA A 12 -4.87 -19.60 41.31
CA ALA A 12 -4.55 -18.94 42.57
C ALA A 12 -4.57 -17.42 42.35
N ALA A 13 -5.59 -16.76 42.91
CA ALA A 13 -5.69 -15.32 43.02
C ALA A 13 -4.87 -14.85 44.23
N ILE A 14 -4.08 -13.77 44.07
CA ILE A 14 -3.54 -13.00 45.18
C ILE A 14 -3.79 -11.52 44.88
N ALA A 15 -4.68 -10.93 45.66
CA ALA A 15 -4.84 -9.49 45.81
C ALA A 15 -3.86 -9.00 46.87
N ALA A 16 -3.13 -7.91 46.59
CA ALA A 16 -2.48 -7.09 47.60
C ALA A 16 -2.33 -5.65 47.08
N SER A 17 -3.19 -4.78 47.59
CA SER A 17 -3.14 -3.33 47.47
C SER A 17 -2.17 -2.74 48.51
N LEU A 18 -1.24 -1.89 48.08
CA LEU A 18 -0.53 -0.96 48.96
C LEU A 18 -0.42 0.42 48.28
N LEU A 19 -1.14 1.38 48.87
CA LEU A 19 -0.95 2.82 48.69
C LEU A 19 0.22 3.28 49.56
N VAL A 20 1.16 4.03 48.99
CA VAL A 20 1.92 5.04 49.74
C VAL A 20 2.08 6.28 48.86
N ALA A 21 1.54 7.38 49.37
CA ALA A 21 1.76 8.73 48.87
C ALA A 21 3.16 9.21 49.27
N ALA A 22 3.84 9.91 48.36
CA ALA A 22 4.90 10.84 48.72
C ALA A 22 4.70 12.13 47.93
N CYS A 23 4.35 13.17 48.68
CA CYS A 23 4.37 14.57 48.32
C CYS A 23 5.79 15.12 48.54
N GLY A 24 6.26 15.96 47.62
CA GLY A 24 7.46 16.79 47.74
C GLY A 24 7.99 17.12 46.35
N GLY A 25 8.12 18.36 45.88
CA GLY A 25 8.08 19.66 46.55
C GLY A 25 9.29 20.50 46.10
N GLY A 26 9.08 21.41 45.15
CA GLY A 26 9.74 22.72 45.05
C GLY A 26 11.19 22.82 44.50
N GLY A 27 11.38 23.69 43.51
CA GLY A 27 12.69 24.25 43.16
C GLY A 27 12.69 24.98 41.80
N GLY A 28 12.44 26.29 41.80
CA GLY A 28 12.48 27.13 40.60
C GLY A 28 13.89 27.51 40.16
N GLY A 29 14.01 27.82 38.87
CA GLY A 29 15.21 28.39 38.25
C GLY A 29 14.89 28.86 36.84
N SER A 30 14.85 30.18 36.66
CA SER A 30 14.58 30.85 35.39
C SER A 30 15.75 30.78 34.41
N SER A 31 15.42 31.10 33.14
CA SER A 31 16.28 31.55 32.02
C SER A 31 17.24 30.54 31.39
N ASP A 32 16.85 30.00 30.22
CA ASP A 32 17.31 30.53 28.93
C ASP A 32 16.61 29.80 27.77
N ALA A 33 15.59 30.44 27.20
CA ALA A 33 14.96 29.97 25.97
C ALA A 33 15.82 30.40 24.78
N SER A 34 16.58 29.47 24.22
CA SER A 34 17.04 29.57 22.83
C SER A 34 15.84 29.52 21.88
N PRO A 35 15.83 30.26 20.76
CA PRO A 35 14.70 30.24 19.84
C PRO A 35 14.62 28.88 19.17
N ALA A 36 13.56 28.13 19.45
CA ALA A 36 13.16 26.99 18.64
C ALA A 36 12.88 27.49 17.22
N ALA A 37 13.48 26.83 16.22
CA ALA A 37 13.19 27.07 14.82
C ALA A 37 11.69 26.93 14.54
N PRO A 38 11.10 27.73 13.64
CA PRO A 38 9.68 27.67 13.38
C PRO A 38 9.32 26.31 12.76
N ALA A 39 8.38 25.60 13.41
CA ALA A 39 7.66 24.50 12.81
C ALA A 39 6.84 25.04 11.63
N SER A 40 7.36 24.89 10.42
CA SER A 40 6.66 25.27 9.20
C SER A 40 5.70 24.16 8.77
N GLY A 41 4.40 24.48 8.77
CA GLY A 41 3.49 23.95 7.75
C GLY A 41 2.51 22.84 8.16
N ALA A 42 1.85 22.93 9.31
CA ALA A 42 0.53 22.32 9.41
C ALA A 42 -0.46 23.19 8.60
N SER A 43 -0.67 22.85 7.33
CA SER A 43 -1.81 23.38 6.57
C SER A 43 -3.08 22.89 7.24
N THR A 44 -3.78 23.77 7.94
CA THR A 44 -5.15 23.54 8.43
C THR A 44 -6.03 23.14 7.25
N PRO A 45 -6.65 21.95 7.23
CA PRO A 45 -7.65 21.62 6.23
C PRO A 45 -8.84 22.56 6.37
N ALA A 46 -9.34 23.06 5.25
CA ALA A 46 -10.64 23.73 5.19
C ALA A 46 -11.72 22.81 5.76
N THR A 47 -12.69 23.39 6.48
CA THR A 47 -13.86 22.71 7.04
C THR A 47 -14.52 21.81 5.99
N PRO A 48 -14.82 20.53 6.27
CA PRO A 48 -15.33 19.64 5.23
C PRO A 48 -16.74 20.08 4.82
N THR A 49 -16.87 20.51 3.56
CA THR A 49 -18.06 20.21 2.77
C THR A 49 -18.30 18.70 2.82
N SER A 50 -19.57 18.28 2.79
CA SER A 50 -19.99 16.87 2.75
C SER A 50 -19.03 15.99 1.92
N PRO A 51 -18.75 14.73 2.32
CA PRO A 51 -17.84 13.84 1.60
C PRO A 51 -18.13 13.88 0.09
N ALA A 52 -17.14 14.32 -0.69
CA ALA A 52 -17.30 14.53 -2.11
C ALA A 52 -16.19 13.82 -2.87
N ASN A 53 -16.56 13.11 -3.94
CA ASN A 53 -15.60 12.76 -4.97
C ASN A 53 -15.28 14.02 -5.76
N LEU A 54 -14.01 14.37 -5.86
CA LEU A 54 -13.56 15.60 -6.48
C LEU A 54 -13.09 15.32 -7.90
N THR A 55 -13.69 16.01 -8.88
CA THR A 55 -13.27 15.93 -10.28
C THR A 55 -11.87 16.53 -10.50
N THR A 56 -11.49 17.49 -9.66
CA THR A 56 -10.15 18.07 -9.59
C THR A 56 -9.63 17.89 -8.17
N PRO A 57 -8.50 17.19 -7.96
CA PRO A 57 -7.95 16.99 -6.63
C PRO A 57 -7.61 18.34 -5.97
N GLN A 58 -7.78 18.44 -4.67
CA GLN A 58 -7.51 19.63 -3.86
C GLN A 58 -6.21 19.50 -3.03
N TYR A 59 -5.39 18.49 -3.32
CA TYR A 59 -4.07 18.37 -2.70
C TYR A 59 -3.18 19.60 -2.97
N PRO A 60 -2.46 20.11 -1.96
CA PRO A 60 -1.54 21.23 -2.13
C PRO A 60 -0.45 20.94 -3.17
N SER A 61 0.04 21.99 -3.84
CA SER A 61 1.20 21.91 -4.72
C SER A 61 2.43 21.38 -3.98
N ASP A 62 3.26 20.60 -4.67
CA ASP A 62 4.50 19.99 -4.14
C ASP A 62 4.31 19.07 -2.92
N SER A 63 3.07 18.67 -2.61
CA SER A 63 2.78 17.76 -1.50
C SER A 63 3.02 16.29 -1.86
N PHE A 64 3.28 15.48 -0.84
CA PHE A 64 3.25 14.01 -0.91
C PHE A 64 1.99 13.51 -1.61
N HIS A 65 0.82 14.02 -1.20
CA HIS A 65 -0.48 13.54 -1.67
C HIS A 65 -0.65 13.79 -3.17
N LEU A 66 -0.34 15.00 -3.64
CA LEU A 66 -0.46 15.35 -5.05
C LEU A 66 0.50 14.52 -5.92
N ALA A 67 1.75 14.34 -5.47
CA ALA A 67 2.74 13.56 -6.19
C ALA A 67 2.36 12.08 -6.28
N ALA A 68 1.95 11.47 -5.16
CA ALA A 68 1.46 10.10 -5.11
C ALA A 68 0.22 9.89 -6.00
N PHE A 69 -0.77 10.78 -5.88
CA PHE A 69 -1.99 10.75 -6.69
C PHE A 69 -1.68 10.82 -8.19
N ASN A 70 -0.84 11.78 -8.60
CA ASN A 70 -0.49 11.99 -10.00
C ASN A 70 0.29 10.81 -10.58
N LEU A 71 1.29 10.29 -9.86
CA LEU A 71 2.07 9.14 -10.32
C LEU A 71 1.20 7.89 -10.47
N LEU A 72 0.38 7.59 -9.47
CA LEU A 72 -0.52 6.44 -9.52
C LEU A 72 -1.53 6.55 -10.68
N ASN A 73 -2.18 7.71 -10.83
CA ASN A 73 -3.13 7.92 -11.92
C ASN A 73 -2.48 7.88 -13.30
N LYS A 74 -1.25 8.37 -13.44
CA LYS A 74 -0.48 8.27 -14.69
C LYS A 74 -0.23 6.80 -15.05
N GLN A 75 0.27 6.01 -14.11
CA GLN A 75 0.56 4.58 -14.30
C GLN A 75 -0.72 3.78 -14.63
N ARG A 76 -1.80 4.02 -13.88
CA ARG A 76 -3.11 3.39 -14.08
C ARG A 76 -3.69 3.69 -15.46
N GLN A 77 -3.80 4.98 -15.82
CA GLN A 77 -4.43 5.40 -17.07
C GLN A 77 -3.63 4.97 -18.31
N GLN A 78 -2.30 4.97 -18.22
CA GLN A 78 -1.46 4.44 -19.29
C GLN A 78 -1.84 3.00 -19.66
N CYS A 79 -2.25 2.20 -18.66
CA CYS A 79 -2.61 0.80 -18.84
C CYS A 79 -4.11 0.55 -19.01
N GLY A 80 -4.91 1.62 -19.16
CA GLY A 80 -6.35 1.53 -19.42
C GLY A 80 -7.21 1.34 -18.17
N PHE A 81 -6.62 1.43 -16.97
CA PHE A 81 -7.39 1.40 -15.73
C PHE A 81 -8.12 2.73 -15.49
N PRO A 82 -9.28 2.72 -14.81
CA PRO A 82 -10.00 3.94 -14.49
C PRO A 82 -9.15 4.91 -13.68
N ALA A 83 -9.26 6.20 -14.02
CA ALA A 83 -8.70 7.28 -13.23
C ALA A 83 -9.38 7.33 -11.85
N LEU A 84 -8.57 7.53 -10.82
CA LEU A 84 -9.00 7.74 -9.44
C LEU A 84 -9.36 9.20 -9.24
N GLN A 85 -10.43 9.44 -8.48
CA GLN A 85 -10.85 10.73 -7.97
C GLN A 85 -10.56 10.79 -6.47
N GLU A 86 -10.06 11.93 -6.00
CA GLU A 86 -9.89 12.20 -4.57
C GLU A 86 -11.25 12.16 -3.85
N ASN A 87 -11.26 11.61 -2.65
CA ASN A 87 -12.38 11.70 -1.73
C ASN A 87 -11.91 12.09 -0.34
N THR A 88 -12.39 13.22 0.15
CA THR A 88 -11.93 13.84 1.39
C THR A 88 -12.22 13.01 2.65
N ALA A 89 -13.27 12.19 2.66
CA ALA A 89 -13.53 11.28 3.78
C ALA A 89 -12.56 10.09 3.79
N LEU A 90 -12.17 9.61 2.60
CA LEU A 90 -11.13 8.58 2.49
C LEU A 90 -9.75 9.14 2.84
N ASP A 91 -9.46 10.41 2.52
CA ASP A 91 -8.22 11.08 2.97
C ASP A 91 -8.15 11.14 4.49
N GLN A 92 -9.26 11.53 5.14
CA GLN A 92 -9.34 11.53 6.61
C GLN A 92 -9.14 10.12 7.19
N ALA A 93 -9.77 9.11 6.60
CA ALA A 93 -9.59 7.71 7.02
C ALA A 93 -8.14 7.24 6.85
N ALA A 94 -7.51 7.56 5.71
CA ALA A 94 -6.12 7.19 5.44
C ALA A 94 -5.14 7.95 6.35
N ALA A 95 -5.37 9.23 6.62
CA ALA A 95 -4.53 10.04 7.50
C ALA A 95 -4.64 9.60 8.96
N ALA A 96 -5.85 9.29 9.43
CA ALA A 96 -6.06 8.72 10.75
C ALA A 96 -5.36 7.36 10.89
N HIS A 97 -5.41 6.52 9.85
CA HIS A 97 -4.71 5.24 9.86
C HIS A 97 -3.18 5.39 9.84
N ALA A 98 -2.64 6.35 9.07
CA ALA A 98 -1.22 6.68 9.12
C ALA A 98 -0.78 7.16 10.52
N GLN A 99 -1.62 7.94 11.19
CA GLN A 99 -1.39 8.34 12.58
C GLN A 99 -1.47 7.14 13.55
N TYR A 100 -2.41 6.23 13.36
CA TYR A 100 -2.49 4.98 14.12
C TYR A 100 -1.19 4.16 13.98
N GLN A 101 -0.70 3.98 12.74
CA GLN A 101 0.54 3.26 12.46
C GLN A 101 1.75 3.90 13.17
N ALA A 102 1.89 5.23 13.07
CA ALA A 102 2.95 5.97 13.74
C ALA A 102 2.87 5.86 15.28
N THR A 103 1.67 5.99 15.83
CA THR A 103 1.43 5.96 17.30
C THR A 103 1.74 4.58 17.88
N ASN A 104 1.41 3.52 17.15
CA ASN A 104 1.59 2.14 17.59
C ASN A 104 2.89 1.51 17.05
N ASN A 105 3.71 2.30 16.33
CA ASN A 105 4.97 1.88 15.71
C ASN A 105 4.84 0.57 14.93
N THR A 106 3.82 0.49 14.06
CA THR A 106 3.48 -0.71 13.30
C THR A 106 3.01 -0.35 11.91
N ILE A 107 3.40 -1.15 10.92
CA ILE A 107 2.85 -1.09 9.56
C ILE A 107 1.86 -2.23 9.42
N SER A 108 0.60 -1.91 9.18
CA SER A 108 -0.47 -2.90 9.05
C SER A 108 -1.62 -2.31 8.24
N ASP A 109 -2.33 -3.15 7.50
CA ASP A 109 -3.56 -2.79 6.80
C ASP A 109 -4.80 -2.78 7.73
N ALA A 110 -4.63 -3.26 8.97
CA ALA A 110 -5.69 -3.40 9.96
C ALA A 110 -5.38 -2.62 11.25
N GLU A 111 -6.43 -2.23 11.96
CA GLU A 111 -6.31 -1.68 13.32
C GLU A 111 -6.80 -2.69 14.37
N THR A 112 -6.17 -2.66 15.54
CA THR A 112 -6.55 -3.51 16.67
C THR A 112 -7.52 -2.78 17.59
N PRO A 113 -8.72 -3.32 17.86
CA PRO A 113 -9.65 -2.71 18.81
C PRO A 113 -9.01 -2.43 20.17
N GLY A 114 -9.18 -1.21 20.67
CA GLY A 114 -8.64 -0.77 21.96
C GLY A 114 -7.22 -0.19 21.91
N ALA A 115 -6.51 -0.28 20.78
CA ALA A 115 -5.23 0.41 20.59
C ALA A 115 -5.43 1.93 20.42
N ALA A 116 -4.39 2.71 20.73
CA ALA A 116 -4.45 4.17 20.67
C ALA A 116 -4.66 4.64 19.22
N GLY A 117 -5.62 5.56 19.02
CA GLY A 117 -5.97 6.07 17.69
C GLY A 117 -6.87 5.15 16.86
N PHE A 118 -7.44 4.08 17.44
CA PHE A 118 -8.36 3.18 16.74
C PHE A 118 -9.60 3.94 16.20
N THR A 119 -9.86 3.78 14.91
CA THR A 119 -11.03 4.31 14.18
C THR A 119 -11.84 3.20 13.52
N GLY A 120 -11.21 2.07 13.17
CA GLY A 120 -11.89 0.91 12.57
C GLY A 120 -10.93 -0.20 12.15
N ALA A 121 -11.36 -1.46 12.31
CA ALA A 121 -10.48 -2.61 12.08
C ALA A 121 -10.08 -2.77 10.60
N SER A 122 -11.03 -2.64 9.67
CA SER A 122 -10.79 -2.72 8.22
C SER A 122 -10.78 -1.35 7.54
N TYR A 123 -10.28 -1.25 6.30
CA TYR A 123 -10.42 -0.04 5.48
C TYR A 123 -11.87 0.45 5.38
N ALA A 124 -12.83 -0.47 5.27
CA ALA A 124 -14.25 -0.15 5.19
C ALA A 124 -14.77 0.46 6.50
N ASP A 125 -14.38 -0.10 7.66
CA ASP A 125 -14.77 0.43 8.97
C ASP A 125 -14.20 1.84 9.17
N ARG A 126 -12.93 2.05 8.80
CA ARG A 126 -12.27 3.37 8.87
C ARG A 126 -12.93 4.37 7.94
N ALA A 127 -13.23 3.98 6.70
CA ALA A 127 -13.95 4.85 5.77
C ALA A 127 -15.33 5.25 6.31
N ALA A 128 -16.07 4.28 6.87
CA ALA A 128 -17.38 4.53 7.47
C ALA A 128 -17.30 5.46 8.70
N HIS A 129 -16.26 5.34 9.52
CA HIS A 129 -16.00 6.24 10.65
C HIS A 129 -15.95 7.72 10.22
N PHE A 130 -15.34 8.00 9.08
CA PHE A 130 -15.23 9.36 8.51
C PHE A 130 -16.39 9.72 7.55
N GLY A 131 -17.49 8.97 7.59
CA GLY A 131 -18.72 9.29 6.85
C GLY A 131 -18.78 8.78 5.42
N TYR A 132 -17.77 8.02 4.95
CA TYR A 132 -17.86 7.29 3.69
C TYR A 132 -18.61 5.97 3.92
N THR A 133 -19.93 6.02 3.81
CA THR A 133 -20.82 4.87 4.10
C THR A 133 -21.15 4.04 2.86
N GLN A 134 -20.70 4.46 1.68
CA GLN A 134 -20.88 3.71 0.44
C GLN A 134 -19.94 2.50 0.41
N ASN A 135 -20.41 1.34 0.86
CA ASN A 135 -19.62 0.11 0.84
C ASN A 135 -19.60 -0.56 -0.55
N ASN A 136 -19.17 0.18 -1.58
CA ASN A 136 -18.96 -0.37 -2.92
C ASN A 136 -17.47 -0.69 -3.14
N GLY A 137 -17.01 -1.77 -2.52
CA GLY A 137 -15.65 -2.29 -2.71
C GLY A 137 -14.59 -1.38 -2.11
N VAL A 138 -14.46 -1.37 -0.78
CA VAL A 138 -13.43 -0.62 -0.07
C VAL A 138 -12.25 -1.53 0.27
N GLY A 139 -11.05 -1.14 -0.15
CA GLY A 139 -9.80 -1.81 0.17
C GLY A 139 -8.66 -0.80 0.18
N GLY A 140 -7.43 -1.25 0.34
CA GLY A 140 -6.30 -0.35 0.41
C GLY A 140 -5.00 -1.07 0.67
N VAL A 141 -3.96 -0.27 0.86
CA VAL A 141 -2.63 -0.71 1.23
C VAL A 141 -2.03 0.30 2.21
N SER A 142 -1.14 -0.17 3.06
CA SER A 142 -0.42 0.66 4.01
C SER A 142 1.08 0.41 3.93
N GLY A 143 1.86 1.43 4.26
CA GLY A 143 3.30 1.37 4.13
C GLY A 143 3.99 2.44 4.94
N GLY A 144 5.31 2.28 5.03
CA GLY A 144 6.16 3.23 5.71
C GLY A 144 7.61 2.94 5.39
N PHE A 145 8.44 3.97 5.49
CA PHE A 145 9.88 3.86 5.31
C PHE A 145 10.58 5.00 6.05
N TYR A 146 11.86 4.80 6.33
CA TYR A 146 12.75 5.87 6.78
C TYR A 146 13.90 6.00 5.78
N THR A 147 14.45 7.20 5.66
CA THR A 147 15.58 7.48 4.76
C THR A 147 16.47 8.55 5.35
N ASN A 148 17.78 8.43 5.14
CA ASN A 148 18.75 9.47 5.49
C ASN A 148 18.95 10.50 4.37
N ALA A 149 18.26 10.31 3.23
CA ALA A 149 18.29 11.26 2.14
C ALA A 149 17.40 12.47 2.46
N THR A 150 17.84 13.66 2.01
CA THR A 150 17.01 14.86 2.05
C THR A 150 16.12 14.88 0.81
N TRP A 151 14.84 14.55 0.98
CA TRP A 151 13.84 14.57 -0.09
C TRP A 151 12.82 15.69 0.09
N THR A 152 12.24 16.12 -1.03
CA THR A 152 11.04 16.95 -1.02
C THR A 152 9.81 16.10 -0.68
N GLU A 153 8.73 16.74 -0.22
CA GLU A 153 7.44 16.07 0.00
C GLU A 153 6.94 15.32 -1.24
N ALA A 154 7.12 15.90 -2.43
CA ALA A 154 6.81 15.24 -3.68
C ALA A 154 7.62 13.94 -3.90
N GLN A 155 8.92 13.95 -3.60
CA GLN A 155 9.78 12.77 -3.71
C GLN A 155 9.38 11.67 -2.73
N TYR A 156 8.99 12.01 -1.50
CA TYR A 156 8.42 11.04 -0.55
C TYR A 156 7.13 10.40 -1.11
N GLY A 157 6.25 11.20 -1.72
CA GLY A 157 5.01 10.72 -2.33
C GLY A 157 5.25 9.79 -3.53
N GLU A 158 6.19 10.15 -4.40
CA GLU A 158 6.59 9.30 -5.53
C GLU A 158 7.20 7.98 -5.05
N GLN A 159 8.09 8.02 -4.06
CA GLN A 159 8.70 6.82 -3.49
C GLN A 159 7.67 5.88 -2.88
N ALA A 160 6.67 6.41 -2.15
CA ALA A 160 5.60 5.60 -1.59
C ALA A 160 4.85 4.82 -2.69
N ILE A 161 4.59 5.45 -3.83
CA ILE A 161 3.96 4.76 -4.97
C ILE A 161 4.90 3.72 -5.58
N TYR A 162 6.17 4.04 -5.80
CA TYR A 162 7.13 3.05 -6.35
C TYR A 162 7.25 1.83 -5.45
N GLY A 163 7.30 2.00 -4.13
CA GLY A 163 7.35 0.89 -3.18
C GLY A 163 6.08 0.04 -3.19
N LEU A 164 4.91 0.67 -3.18
CA LEU A 164 3.64 -0.06 -3.20
C LEU A 164 3.42 -0.81 -4.53
N ILE A 165 3.61 -0.16 -5.68
CA ILE A 165 3.31 -0.79 -6.99
C ILE A 165 4.35 -1.81 -7.43
N SER A 166 5.48 -1.91 -6.72
CA SER A 166 6.49 -2.93 -6.94
C SER A 166 6.39 -4.12 -5.97
N GLY A 167 5.49 -4.05 -4.99
CA GLY A 167 5.07 -5.21 -4.18
C GLY A 167 4.18 -6.17 -4.97
N VAL A 168 4.18 -7.46 -4.61
CA VAL A 168 3.40 -8.51 -5.27
C VAL A 168 1.91 -8.44 -4.87
N TYR A 169 1.60 -8.07 -3.64
CA TYR A 169 0.22 -7.85 -3.19
C TYR A 169 -0.19 -6.38 -3.34
N HIS A 170 0.69 -5.45 -2.98
CA HIS A 170 0.44 -4.01 -3.00
C HIS A 170 0.27 -3.42 -4.41
N ILE A 171 0.80 -4.08 -5.46
CA ILE A 171 0.50 -3.74 -6.87
C ILE A 171 -1.00 -3.69 -7.17
N PHE A 172 -1.84 -4.27 -6.30
CA PHE A 172 -3.29 -4.05 -6.25
C PHE A 172 -3.69 -2.60 -6.54
N ILE A 173 -3.05 -1.58 -5.96
CA ILE A 173 -3.47 -0.18 -6.17
C ILE A 173 -3.32 0.29 -7.62
N ALA A 174 -2.42 -0.32 -8.39
CA ALA A 174 -2.21 -0.01 -9.80
C ALA A 174 -3.25 -0.65 -10.71
N ILE A 175 -3.94 -1.71 -10.26
CA ILE A 175 -4.84 -2.50 -11.10
C ILE A 175 -6.27 -2.63 -10.57
N ALA A 176 -6.53 -2.21 -9.34
CA ALA A 176 -7.85 -2.31 -8.74
C ALA A 176 -8.88 -1.61 -9.62
N PRO A 177 -10.02 -2.25 -9.92
CA PRO A 177 -11.09 -1.69 -10.75
C PRO A 177 -11.92 -0.69 -9.94
N THR A 178 -11.26 0.31 -9.34
CA THR A 178 -11.81 1.35 -8.46
C THR A 178 -11.71 2.72 -9.14
N THR A 179 -12.57 3.66 -8.74
CA THR A 179 -12.56 5.04 -9.27
C THR A 179 -12.30 6.11 -8.21
N THR A 180 -12.13 5.72 -6.95
CA THR A 180 -11.98 6.67 -5.84
C THR A 180 -10.80 6.29 -4.97
N ILE A 181 -10.07 7.29 -4.50
CA ILE A 181 -8.94 7.13 -3.59
C ILE A 181 -8.98 8.18 -2.49
N GLY A 182 -8.54 7.78 -1.29
CA GLY A 182 -8.01 8.69 -0.29
C GLY A 182 -6.57 8.34 0.04
N ILE A 183 -5.75 9.37 0.26
CA ILE A 183 -4.33 9.26 0.60
C ILE A 183 -4.13 9.95 1.94
N GLY A 184 -3.33 9.33 2.80
CA GLY A 184 -2.94 9.93 4.07
C GLY A 184 -1.51 9.60 4.43
N LYS A 185 -0.83 10.57 5.05
CA LYS A 185 0.52 10.39 5.60
C LYS A 185 0.69 11.03 6.97
N VAL A 186 1.64 10.50 7.74
CA VAL A 186 2.21 11.11 8.94
C VAL A 186 3.73 10.99 8.86
N ALA A 187 4.43 12.09 9.12
CA ALA A 187 5.88 12.11 9.21
C ALA A 187 6.32 12.11 10.67
N THR A 188 7.33 11.30 10.97
CA THR A 188 8.00 11.22 12.28
C THR A 188 9.51 11.18 12.08
N THR A 189 10.28 10.92 13.13
CA THR A 189 11.72 10.72 13.02
C THR A 189 12.15 9.40 13.65
N TYR A 190 13.12 8.75 13.01
CA TYR A 190 13.83 7.59 13.54
C TYR A 190 15.33 7.85 13.42
N ASN A 191 16.05 7.82 14.55
CA ASN A 191 17.47 8.17 14.63
C ASN A 191 17.83 9.53 14.00
N GLY A 192 16.94 10.52 14.13
CA GLY A 192 17.14 11.87 13.58
C GLY A 192 16.85 11.97 12.07
N PHE A 193 16.41 10.90 11.42
CA PHE A 193 16.06 10.87 10.01
C PHE A 193 14.54 10.82 9.80
N PRO A 194 14.01 11.42 8.72
CA PRO A 194 12.59 11.35 8.39
C PRO A 194 12.09 9.90 8.28
N THR A 195 10.91 9.66 8.84
CA THR A 195 10.17 8.40 8.73
C THR A 195 8.74 8.70 8.33
N GLU A 196 8.34 8.21 7.16
CA GLU A 196 7.01 8.38 6.61
C GLU A 196 6.16 7.15 6.93
N TRP A 197 4.94 7.40 7.38
CA TRP A 197 3.87 6.42 7.54
C TRP A 197 2.73 6.83 6.63
N TYR A 198 2.17 5.92 5.85
CA TYR A 198 1.13 6.26 4.89
C TYR A 198 0.13 5.13 4.68
N SER A 199 -1.03 5.50 4.16
CA SER A 199 -2.10 4.61 3.77
C SER A 199 -2.77 5.13 2.51
N MET A 200 -3.25 4.22 1.67
CA MET A 200 -4.06 4.52 0.50
C MET A 200 -5.32 3.67 0.53
N THR A 201 -6.47 4.32 0.56
CA THR A 201 -7.78 3.67 0.59
C THR A 201 -8.44 3.83 -0.77
N LEU A 202 -8.73 2.73 -1.46
CA LEU A 202 -9.40 2.71 -2.75
C LEU A 202 -10.84 2.24 -2.58
N ALA A 203 -11.76 2.86 -3.32
CA ALA A 203 -13.18 2.56 -3.24
C ALA A 203 -13.89 2.73 -4.60
N ASN A 204 -15.19 2.43 -4.61
CA ASN A 204 -16.07 2.54 -5.76
C ASN A 204 -15.64 1.62 -6.90
N TYR A 205 -15.87 0.31 -6.74
CA TYR A 205 -15.68 -0.63 -7.83
C TYR A 205 -16.50 -0.26 -9.06
N SER A 206 -15.85 -0.30 -10.21
CA SER A 206 -16.37 0.05 -11.51
C SER A 206 -15.83 -0.92 -12.56
N ALA A 207 -16.72 -1.37 -13.44
CA ALA A 207 -16.37 -2.33 -14.47
C ALA A 207 -15.34 -1.74 -15.45
N VAL A 208 -14.31 -2.53 -15.74
CA VAL A 208 -13.33 -2.26 -16.79
C VAL A 208 -13.87 -2.89 -18.09
N LYS A 209 -14.17 -2.04 -19.08
CA LYS A 209 -14.77 -2.47 -20.35
C LYS A 209 -13.71 -3.02 -21.31
N THR A 210 -13.24 -4.24 -21.09
CA THR A 210 -12.27 -4.91 -21.98
C THR A 210 -12.64 -6.38 -22.22
N ASN A 211 -12.30 -6.89 -23.41
CA ASN A 211 -12.50 -8.30 -23.77
C ASN A 211 -11.34 -9.21 -23.33
N VAL A 212 -10.26 -8.62 -22.80
CA VAL A 212 -9.06 -9.30 -22.28
C VAL A 212 -8.60 -8.61 -21.00
N PRO A 213 -7.99 -9.33 -20.06
CA PRO A 213 -7.52 -8.70 -18.84
C PRO A 213 -6.46 -7.62 -19.14
N LEU A 214 -6.51 -6.54 -18.37
CA LEU A 214 -5.50 -5.49 -18.38
C LEU A 214 -4.29 -5.92 -17.55
N THR A 215 -3.16 -5.28 -17.80
CA THR A 215 -1.92 -5.56 -17.06
C THR A 215 -1.30 -4.27 -16.55
N PHE A 216 -0.65 -4.34 -15.39
CA PHE A 216 0.32 -3.35 -14.94
C PHE A 216 1.62 -4.07 -14.56
N PRO A 217 2.79 -3.66 -15.05
CA PRO A 217 3.02 -2.80 -16.21
C PRO A 217 2.25 -3.25 -17.47
N CYS A 218 2.12 -2.35 -18.43
CA CYS A 218 1.57 -2.63 -19.75
C CYS A 218 2.57 -2.21 -20.84
N GLN A 219 2.16 -2.31 -22.11
CA GLN A 219 2.98 -1.91 -23.24
C GLN A 219 3.47 -0.46 -23.08
N GLY A 220 4.79 -0.29 -23.09
CA GLY A 220 5.45 1.01 -23.04
C GLY A 220 5.49 1.64 -21.65
N THR A 221 5.09 0.94 -20.57
CA THR A 221 5.32 1.43 -19.20
C THR A 221 6.81 1.65 -18.98
N THR A 222 7.18 2.78 -18.38
CA THR A 222 8.58 3.11 -18.08
C THR A 222 8.75 3.60 -16.65
N GLY A 223 9.97 3.52 -16.13
CA GLY A 223 10.34 4.10 -14.83
C GLY A 223 9.87 3.31 -13.61
N VAL A 224 9.44 2.06 -13.79
CA VAL A 224 9.04 1.18 -12.67
C VAL A 224 10.26 0.67 -11.90
N ALA A 225 10.10 0.39 -10.62
CA ALA A 225 11.22 0.01 -9.76
C ALA A 225 11.87 -1.31 -10.19
N TYR A 226 13.20 -1.32 -10.34
CA TYR A 226 13.92 -2.52 -10.77
C TYR A 226 14.10 -3.56 -9.65
N SER A 227 13.97 -3.12 -8.40
CA SER A 227 14.17 -3.91 -7.18
C SER A 227 13.15 -3.45 -6.16
N ALA A 228 12.56 -4.37 -5.40
CA ALA A 228 11.63 -4.10 -4.32
C ALA A 228 11.79 -5.12 -3.19
N GLY A 229 11.38 -4.73 -1.98
CA GLY A 229 11.40 -5.57 -0.79
C GLY A 229 10.45 -5.05 0.28
N GLY A 230 10.48 -5.67 1.47
CA GLY A 230 9.78 -5.13 2.65
C GLY A 230 8.25 -5.26 2.65
N GLU A 231 7.66 -5.96 1.68
CA GLU A 231 6.23 -6.27 1.69
C GLU A 231 5.87 -7.30 2.78
N MET A 232 4.76 -7.03 3.46
CA MET A 232 4.21 -7.90 4.50
C MET A 232 2.77 -8.27 4.14
N PRO A 233 2.45 -9.57 3.95
CA PRO A 233 3.35 -10.73 4.03
C PRO A 233 4.35 -10.78 2.88
N THR A 234 5.52 -11.37 3.13
CA THR A 234 6.53 -11.56 2.10
C THR A 234 6.00 -12.47 0.97
N PRO A 235 6.23 -12.14 -0.31
CA PRO A 235 5.80 -12.96 -1.43
C PRO A 235 6.45 -14.36 -1.39
N PRO A 236 5.71 -15.42 -1.76
CA PRO A 236 6.25 -16.77 -1.73
C PRO A 236 7.42 -16.93 -2.71
N ALA A 237 8.30 -17.90 -2.44
CA ALA A 237 9.47 -18.19 -3.27
C ALA A 237 10.40 -16.98 -3.52
N THR A 238 10.45 -16.04 -2.57
CA THR A 238 11.46 -14.98 -2.50
C THR A 238 12.31 -15.16 -1.24
N SER A 239 13.61 -14.86 -1.34
CA SER A 239 14.56 -14.94 -0.21
C SER A 239 15.30 -13.61 0.02
N GLY A 240 14.84 -12.55 -0.64
CA GLY A 240 15.44 -11.22 -0.68
C GLY A 240 14.60 -10.34 -1.60
N ASN A 241 15.21 -9.28 -2.14
CA ASN A 241 14.50 -8.40 -3.06
C ASN A 241 14.08 -9.14 -4.35
N TRP A 242 12.96 -8.72 -4.91
CA TRP A 242 12.43 -9.16 -6.19
C TRP A 242 12.43 -7.99 -7.19
N GLY A 243 12.20 -8.29 -8.45
CA GLY A 243 12.04 -7.28 -9.51
C GLY A 243 10.59 -6.89 -9.74
N THR A 244 10.33 -5.90 -10.60
CA THR A 244 8.96 -5.40 -10.84
C THR A 244 7.99 -6.56 -11.16
N PRO A 245 6.91 -6.73 -10.37
CA PRO A 245 5.85 -7.67 -10.69
C PRO A 245 5.01 -7.19 -11.89
N VAL A 246 4.34 -8.12 -12.53
CA VAL A 246 3.31 -7.87 -13.54
C VAL A 246 1.98 -8.39 -13.01
N ALA A 247 1.11 -7.46 -12.64
CA ALA A 247 -0.25 -7.74 -12.25
C ALA A 247 -1.16 -7.82 -13.48
N VAL A 248 -2.16 -8.69 -13.41
CA VAL A 248 -3.17 -8.96 -14.43
C VAL A 248 -4.54 -8.83 -13.75
N ALA A 249 -5.47 -8.07 -14.35
CA ALA A 249 -6.77 -7.81 -13.75
C ALA A 249 -7.92 -7.86 -14.75
N GLY A 250 -9.04 -8.45 -14.30
CA GLY A 250 -10.34 -8.40 -14.95
C GLY A 250 -11.32 -7.49 -14.19
N ASN A 251 -12.61 -7.65 -14.48
CA ASN A 251 -13.68 -7.08 -13.66
C ASN A 251 -13.78 -7.80 -12.32
N VAL A 252 -14.38 -7.17 -11.32
CA VAL A 252 -14.56 -7.75 -9.98
C VAL A 252 -15.34 -9.08 -9.96
N THR A 253 -16.12 -9.35 -11.01
CA THR A 253 -16.87 -10.60 -11.21
C THR A 253 -16.09 -11.68 -11.95
N ASP A 254 -14.93 -11.35 -12.52
CA ASP A 254 -14.12 -12.27 -13.30
C ASP A 254 -13.25 -13.14 -12.39
N THR A 255 -12.87 -14.31 -12.89
CA THR A 255 -11.89 -15.19 -12.28
C THR A 255 -10.69 -15.34 -13.20
N ILE A 256 -9.52 -14.94 -12.71
CA ILE A 256 -8.22 -15.12 -13.37
C ILE A 256 -7.53 -16.35 -12.80
N VAL A 257 -7.02 -17.19 -13.70
CA VAL A 257 -6.10 -18.28 -13.38
C VAL A 257 -4.83 -18.07 -14.18
N MET A 258 -3.71 -17.93 -13.49
CA MET A 258 -2.40 -17.72 -14.12
C MET A 258 -1.79 -19.06 -14.49
N GLN A 259 -1.22 -19.20 -15.68
CA GLN A 259 -0.59 -20.46 -16.12
C GLN A 259 0.93 -20.34 -16.19
N SER A 260 1.43 -19.34 -16.91
CA SER A 260 2.87 -19.12 -17.07
C SER A 260 3.20 -17.63 -17.21
N GLY A 261 4.45 -17.29 -16.86
CA GLY A 261 5.01 -15.96 -17.04
C GLY A 261 6.52 -16.04 -17.27
N SER A 262 7.01 -15.24 -18.20
CA SER A 262 8.44 -15.04 -18.45
C SER A 262 8.73 -13.59 -18.83
N MET A 263 9.95 -13.14 -18.55
CA MET A 263 10.51 -11.91 -19.11
C MET A 263 11.74 -12.25 -19.93
N THR A 264 12.03 -11.46 -20.96
CA THR A 264 13.28 -11.52 -21.71
C THR A 264 13.92 -10.15 -21.72
N ASP A 265 15.20 -10.09 -21.33
CA ASP A 265 15.98 -8.84 -21.35
C ASP A 265 16.48 -8.50 -22.78
N SER A 266 17.12 -7.34 -22.92
CA SER A 266 17.70 -6.91 -24.20
C SER A 266 18.83 -7.80 -24.72
N SER A 267 19.43 -8.62 -23.85
CA SER A 267 20.50 -9.57 -24.20
C SER A 267 19.96 -10.93 -24.61
N GLY A 268 18.64 -11.12 -24.61
CA GLY A 268 17.97 -12.38 -24.95
C GLY A 268 17.93 -13.39 -23.80
N HIS A 269 18.32 -13.00 -22.58
CA HIS A 269 18.22 -13.86 -21.42
C HIS A 269 16.78 -13.96 -20.94
N SER A 270 16.29 -15.19 -20.78
CA SER A 270 14.93 -15.46 -20.31
C SER A 270 14.90 -15.64 -18.79
N ILE A 271 14.05 -14.87 -18.14
CA ILE A 271 13.77 -14.87 -16.71
C ILE A 271 12.40 -15.54 -16.52
N SER A 272 12.36 -16.65 -15.80
CA SER A 272 11.10 -17.29 -15.40
C SER A 272 10.43 -16.50 -14.28
N LEU A 273 9.12 -16.30 -14.37
CA LEU A 273 8.34 -15.62 -13.34
C LEU A 273 7.61 -16.64 -12.46
N GLN A 274 7.59 -16.36 -11.16
CA GLN A 274 6.61 -16.96 -10.25
C GLN A 274 5.23 -16.44 -10.63
N VAL A 275 4.20 -17.30 -10.59
CA VAL A 275 2.82 -16.91 -10.92
C VAL A 275 1.88 -17.22 -9.76
N LEU A 276 1.10 -16.21 -9.38
CA LEU A 276 0.09 -16.30 -8.33
C LEU A 276 -1.28 -15.87 -8.88
N ASP A 277 -2.30 -16.53 -8.35
CA ASP A 277 -3.72 -16.19 -8.47
C ASP A 277 -4.38 -16.55 -7.14
N SER A 278 -5.66 -16.22 -6.97
CA SER A 278 -6.38 -16.49 -5.72
C SER A 278 -6.32 -17.95 -5.24
N ALA A 279 -6.22 -18.92 -6.15
CA ALA A 279 -6.14 -20.33 -5.80
C ALA A 279 -4.73 -20.72 -5.32
N LYS A 280 -3.70 -20.22 -5.99
CA LYS A 280 -2.28 -20.51 -5.70
C LYS A 280 -1.68 -19.65 -4.59
N ASP A 281 -2.30 -18.53 -4.26
CA ASP A 281 -1.84 -17.63 -3.22
C ASP A 281 -1.93 -18.30 -1.83
N PRO A 282 -0.80 -18.53 -1.15
CA PRO A 282 -0.80 -19.11 0.20
C PRO A 282 -1.31 -18.13 1.27
N ASN A 283 -1.20 -16.81 1.03
CA ASN A 283 -1.62 -15.78 1.98
C ASN A 283 -3.11 -15.41 1.84
N LYS A 284 -3.76 -15.85 0.75
CA LYS A 284 -5.20 -15.62 0.48
C LYS A 284 -5.58 -14.14 0.43
N LEU A 285 -4.69 -13.32 -0.12
CA LEU A 285 -4.85 -11.87 -0.30
C LEU A 285 -5.21 -11.49 -1.74
N LEU A 286 -4.83 -12.28 -2.73
CA LEU A 286 -5.20 -12.02 -4.12
C LEU A 286 -6.70 -12.31 -4.36
N PRO A 287 -7.49 -11.31 -4.80
CA PRO A 287 -8.89 -11.55 -5.13
C PRO A 287 -9.01 -12.36 -6.43
N PRO A 288 -10.16 -13.04 -6.67
CA PRO A 288 -10.33 -13.91 -7.85
C PRO A 288 -10.09 -13.22 -9.19
N TYR A 289 -10.36 -11.92 -9.31
CA TYR A 289 -10.19 -11.15 -10.54
C TYR A 289 -8.75 -10.72 -10.82
N MET A 290 -7.79 -11.11 -9.98
CA MET A 290 -6.40 -10.69 -10.04
C MET A 290 -5.44 -11.89 -10.13
N GLY A 291 -4.38 -11.72 -10.91
CA GLY A 291 -3.20 -12.57 -10.91
C GLY A 291 -1.93 -11.73 -10.95
N VAL A 292 -0.81 -12.29 -10.49
CA VAL A 292 0.48 -11.59 -10.47
C VAL A 292 1.58 -12.54 -10.92
N ALA A 293 2.46 -12.07 -11.81
CA ALA A 293 3.66 -12.77 -12.22
C ALA A 293 4.90 -11.94 -11.85
N TYR A 294 5.88 -12.49 -11.15
CA TYR A 294 7.03 -11.72 -10.65
C TYR A 294 8.36 -12.48 -10.72
N PRO A 295 9.48 -11.79 -10.99
CA PRO A 295 10.81 -12.38 -10.93
C PRO A 295 11.25 -12.50 -9.46
N SER A 296 11.85 -13.63 -9.07
CA SER A 296 12.30 -13.85 -7.69
C SER A 296 13.60 -13.13 -7.32
N THR A 297 14.15 -12.33 -8.24
CA THR A 297 15.37 -11.54 -8.08
C THR A 297 15.19 -10.16 -8.71
N PRO A 298 15.94 -9.13 -8.29
CA PRO A 298 15.91 -7.82 -8.91
C PRO A 298 16.20 -7.89 -10.41
N LEU A 299 15.58 -6.99 -11.16
CA LEU A 299 15.89 -6.72 -12.56
C LEU A 299 17.08 -5.74 -12.65
N SER A 300 17.57 -5.49 -13.86
CA SER A 300 18.55 -4.45 -14.11
C SER A 300 17.86 -3.08 -14.14
N PRO A 301 18.50 -2.00 -13.62
CA PRO A 301 17.97 -0.65 -13.73
C PRO A 301 17.99 -0.14 -15.18
N ASN A 302 17.09 0.78 -15.52
CA ASN A 302 17.03 1.43 -16.84
C ASN A 302 17.00 0.44 -18.03
N SER A 303 16.39 -0.73 -17.85
CA SER A 303 16.49 -1.84 -18.79
C SER A 303 15.12 -2.24 -19.34
N PRO A 304 14.98 -2.48 -20.66
CA PRO A 304 13.74 -2.96 -21.24
C PRO A 304 13.58 -4.47 -21.04
N TYR A 305 12.35 -4.91 -20.77
CA TYR A 305 11.97 -6.31 -20.64
C TYR A 305 10.74 -6.61 -21.48
N THR A 306 10.81 -7.68 -22.27
CA THR A 306 9.64 -8.23 -22.97
C THR A 306 8.99 -9.30 -22.11
N VAL A 307 7.76 -9.03 -21.68
CA VAL A 307 6.93 -9.93 -20.88
C VAL A 307 6.15 -10.85 -21.81
N SER A 308 5.99 -12.12 -21.42
CA SER A 308 4.99 -13.03 -21.96
C SER A 308 4.26 -13.72 -20.81
N ILE A 309 2.95 -13.59 -20.75
CA ILE A 309 2.09 -14.17 -19.71
C ILE A 309 0.91 -14.88 -20.37
N SER A 310 0.52 -16.03 -19.82
CA SER A 310 -0.67 -16.77 -20.24
C SER A 310 -1.52 -17.22 -19.05
N GLY A 311 -2.81 -17.40 -19.30
CA GLY A 311 -3.77 -17.80 -18.29
C GLY A 311 -5.16 -18.00 -18.87
N THR A 312 -6.16 -18.07 -17.98
CA THR A 312 -7.58 -18.00 -18.36
C THR A 312 -8.31 -16.91 -17.60
N ILE A 313 -9.27 -16.26 -18.26
CA ILE A 313 -10.28 -15.40 -17.65
C ILE A 313 -11.64 -16.06 -17.84
N ASN A 314 -12.32 -16.41 -16.75
CA ASN A 314 -13.60 -17.15 -16.78
C ASN A 314 -13.54 -18.42 -17.64
N GLY A 315 -12.41 -19.15 -17.57
CA GLY A 315 -12.15 -20.36 -18.37
C GLY A 315 -11.74 -20.12 -19.84
N THR A 316 -11.81 -18.88 -20.34
CA THR A 316 -11.34 -18.54 -21.69
C THR A 316 -9.86 -18.21 -21.65
N ALA A 317 -9.06 -18.84 -22.52
CA ALA A 317 -7.62 -18.60 -22.58
C ALA A 317 -7.28 -17.16 -22.99
N PHE A 318 -6.25 -16.58 -22.37
CA PHE A 318 -5.65 -15.33 -22.78
C PHE A 318 -4.13 -15.44 -22.83
N SER A 319 -3.51 -14.57 -23.63
CA SER A 319 -2.07 -14.34 -23.63
C SER A 319 -1.80 -12.84 -23.76
N ARG A 320 -0.74 -12.37 -23.11
CA ARG A 320 -0.26 -10.99 -23.14
C ARG A 320 1.24 -11.00 -23.41
N THR A 321 1.64 -10.28 -24.46
CA THR A 321 3.05 -10.00 -24.75
C THR A 321 3.22 -8.50 -24.92
N PHE A 322 4.13 -7.91 -24.17
CA PHE A 322 4.38 -6.47 -24.19
C PHE A 322 5.78 -6.16 -23.64
N THR A 323 6.24 -4.93 -23.84
CA THR A 323 7.51 -4.45 -23.29
C THR A 323 7.27 -3.38 -22.23
N PHE A 324 8.02 -3.42 -21.13
CA PHE A 324 8.16 -2.31 -20.18
C PHE A 324 9.64 -2.02 -19.91
N THR A 325 9.95 -0.87 -19.33
CA THR A 325 11.32 -0.46 -18.99
C THR A 325 11.41 -0.11 -17.51
N THR A 326 12.33 -0.74 -16.79
CA THR A 326 12.64 -0.37 -15.40
C THR A 326 13.29 1.01 -15.36
N GLY A 327 13.12 1.74 -14.26
CA GLY A 327 13.91 2.93 -13.94
C GLY A 327 15.11 2.60 -13.04
N ASN A 328 15.87 3.62 -12.69
CA ASN A 328 16.84 3.55 -11.59
C ASN A 328 16.19 3.97 -10.27
N VAL A 329 15.15 3.23 -9.87
CA VAL A 329 14.42 3.44 -8.62
C VAL A 329 14.22 2.08 -7.93
N ILE A 330 14.36 2.08 -6.61
CA ILE A 330 14.09 0.93 -5.74
C ILE A 330 12.73 1.17 -5.10
N GLY A 331 11.89 0.14 -5.06
CA GLY A 331 10.62 0.13 -4.35
C GLY A 331 10.81 -0.05 -2.87
#